data_AF-A0A3N0C2D2-F1
#
_entry.id   AF-A0A3N0C2D2-F1
#
_cell.length_a   1.000
_cell.length_b   1.000
_cell.length_c   1.000
_cell.angle_alpha   90.00
_cell.angle_beta   90.00
_cell.angle_gamma   90.00
#
_symmetry.space_group_name_H-M   'P 1'
#
loop_
_entity.id
_entity.type
_entity.pdbx_description
1 polymer ?
#
loop_
_entity_poly.entity_id
_entity_poly.type
_entity_poly.pdbx_seq_one_letter_code
_entity_poly.pdbx_strand_id
1 'polypeptide(L)'
;MTDPEMAEHKLEFGLRIIDKLFRLGEILWYHSEKEYPVDKDNKSAVDVAWLYEVGQKYPLFIFEIESATTNSIVANPSKIFGESNQKFEKPLFLLLLKGGDWSGKISQLENLFGSHNYRIYRFSLDEELNLILDILTQHRRLTNSLNIFELISELLDNWKLLDINKILLHIEDLGFEKDKGTILPSYALLTRKYSAIKPHFIRLLKLKIEKPKGLFEGESYDTYLGNEWEIPIHLGILSAFADDKLEDKYFDDFMNWQEKSYYIKQIGANYGLSRDYDLFILGMAGAVLGITAVLFYKVDKAREYIAGELFDIIKNSDGFNPNTNIFNALWLLHIAPDTGKGKEYYEYAKEYINSNGGIPEKIYTTPQTNYIGFLEGDDNLEDYGKRTNVVSWTDFKENKSSQKFNADIVFDLAINYLTDNEDKWNPITNGQL
;
A
#
# COMPACT_ATOMS: atom_id res chain seq x y z
N MET A 1 -58.40 10.25 -4.81
CA MET A 1 -57.09 10.77 -5.25
C MET A 1 -56.11 9.64 -5.06
N THR A 2 -55.81 8.99 -6.17
CA THR A 2 -54.89 7.85 -6.27
C THR A 2 -53.56 8.39 -6.74
N ASP A 3 -52.51 8.18 -5.94
CA ASP A 3 -51.13 8.41 -6.35
C ASP A 3 -50.82 7.57 -7.59
N PRO A 4 -50.15 8.12 -8.63
CA PRO A 4 -49.63 7.31 -9.71
C PRO A 4 -48.38 6.57 -9.21
N GLU A 5 -48.46 5.23 -9.17
CA GLU A 5 -47.32 4.32 -9.08
C GLU A 5 -46.24 4.75 -10.09
N MET A 6 -45.10 5.23 -9.58
CA MET A 6 -43.88 5.42 -10.36
C MET A 6 -43.09 4.12 -10.36
N ALA A 7 -42.59 3.72 -11.52
CA ALA A 7 -41.94 2.44 -11.76
C ALA A 7 -40.61 2.33 -11.00
N GLU A 8 -40.65 1.78 -9.78
CA GLU A 8 -39.45 1.25 -9.12
C GLU A 8 -38.77 0.21 -10.04
N HIS A 9 -37.44 0.26 -10.18
CA HIS A 9 -36.65 -0.76 -10.89
C HIS A 9 -36.83 -2.13 -10.22
N LYS A 10 -37.86 -2.89 -10.63
CA LYS A 10 -38.29 -4.18 -10.06
C LYS A 10 -37.34 -5.37 -10.28
N LEU A 11 -36.08 -5.14 -10.66
CA LEU A 11 -35.11 -6.22 -10.89
C LEU A 11 -33.87 -6.00 -10.02
N GLU A 12 -33.66 -6.91 -9.07
CA GLU A 12 -32.55 -6.95 -8.10
C GLU A 12 -31.18 -6.63 -8.72
N PHE A 13 -30.98 -7.03 -9.98
CA PHE A 13 -29.78 -6.71 -10.74
C PHE A 13 -29.55 -5.19 -10.92
N GLY A 14 -30.57 -4.44 -11.37
CA GLY A 14 -30.43 -3.01 -11.66
C GLY A 14 -30.12 -2.20 -10.41
N LEU A 15 -30.80 -2.48 -9.30
CA LEU A 15 -30.55 -1.85 -8.01
C LEU A 15 -29.12 -2.11 -7.51
N ARG A 16 -28.62 -3.34 -7.68
CA ARG A 16 -27.23 -3.66 -7.32
C ARG A 16 -26.21 -2.87 -8.14
N ILE A 17 -26.47 -2.63 -9.42
CA ILE A 17 -25.56 -1.83 -10.27
C ILE A 17 -25.60 -0.35 -9.88
N ILE A 18 -26.80 0.20 -9.63
CA ILE A 18 -26.97 1.56 -9.10
C ILE A 18 -26.16 1.75 -7.82
N ASP A 19 -26.26 0.81 -6.87
CA ASP A 19 -25.53 0.88 -5.61
C ASP A 19 -24.01 0.80 -5.77
N LYS A 20 -23.53 -0.03 -6.72
CA LYS A 20 -22.10 -0.12 -7.04
C LYS A 20 -21.56 1.15 -7.66
N LEU A 21 -22.28 1.73 -8.62
CA LEU A 21 -21.88 2.99 -9.28
C LEU A 21 -21.96 4.16 -8.31
N PHE A 22 -22.96 4.19 -7.43
CA PHE A 22 -23.05 5.20 -6.40
C PHE A 22 -21.80 5.20 -5.50
N ARG A 23 -21.46 4.03 -4.94
CA ARG A 23 -20.27 3.85 -4.08
C ARG A 23 -18.96 4.14 -4.81
N LEU A 24 -18.83 3.67 -6.05
CA LEU A 24 -17.65 3.93 -6.87
C LEU A 24 -17.45 5.45 -7.07
N GLY A 25 -18.52 6.21 -7.28
CA GLY A 25 -18.44 7.67 -7.38
C GLY A 25 -17.92 8.32 -6.10
N GLU A 26 -18.40 7.88 -4.93
CA GLU A 26 -17.94 8.40 -3.64
C GLU A 26 -16.45 8.10 -3.38
N ILE A 27 -16.00 6.89 -3.72
CA ILE A 27 -14.58 6.48 -3.62
C ILE A 27 -13.68 7.31 -4.54
N LEU A 28 -14.20 7.70 -5.71
CA LEU A 28 -13.52 8.60 -6.65
C LEU A 28 -13.70 10.09 -6.29
N TRP A 29 -14.17 10.38 -5.08
CA TRP A 29 -14.41 11.70 -4.51
C TRP A 29 -15.43 12.56 -5.25
N TYR A 30 -16.36 11.92 -5.95
CA TYR A 30 -17.53 12.62 -6.48
C TYR A 30 -18.65 12.67 -5.45
N HIS A 31 -19.46 13.71 -5.53
CA HIS A 31 -20.78 13.74 -4.90
C HIS A 31 -21.74 12.91 -5.77
N SER A 32 -22.03 11.69 -5.34
CA SER A 32 -22.94 10.77 -6.03
C SER A 32 -24.39 11.05 -5.63
N GLU A 33 -25.29 11.11 -6.60
CA GLU A 33 -26.74 11.18 -6.37
C GLU A 33 -27.46 10.08 -7.15
N LYS A 34 -28.49 9.48 -6.54
CA LYS A 34 -29.42 8.57 -7.22
C LYS A 34 -30.65 9.36 -7.67
N GLU A 35 -31.25 8.97 -8.78
CA GLU A 35 -32.46 9.62 -9.34
C GLU A 35 -32.26 11.13 -9.56
N TYR A 36 -31.13 11.51 -10.17
CA TYR A 36 -30.77 12.92 -10.38
C TYR A 36 -31.66 13.57 -11.45
N PRO A 37 -32.32 14.71 -11.16
CA PRO A 37 -33.24 15.34 -12.09
C PRO A 37 -32.52 16.01 -13.27
N VAL A 38 -32.86 15.60 -14.49
CA VAL A 38 -32.42 16.25 -15.75
C VAL A 38 -33.33 17.43 -16.09
N ASP A 39 -34.63 17.29 -15.84
CA ASP A 39 -35.61 18.36 -15.99
C ASP A 39 -36.59 18.34 -14.80
N LYS A 40 -36.57 19.41 -14.01
CA LYS A 40 -37.44 19.58 -12.85
C LYS A 40 -38.92 19.73 -13.24
N ASP A 41 -39.20 20.23 -14.45
CA ASP A 41 -40.56 20.47 -14.92
C ASP A 41 -41.20 19.20 -15.49
N ASN A 42 -40.39 18.34 -16.14
CA ASN A 42 -40.85 17.10 -16.78
C ASN A 42 -40.64 15.82 -15.93
N LYS A 43 -40.21 15.94 -14.67
CA LYS A 43 -39.93 14.81 -13.76
C LYS A 43 -39.02 13.74 -14.37
N SER A 44 -38.09 14.15 -15.22
CA SER A 44 -37.14 13.24 -15.87
C SER A 44 -35.88 13.17 -15.02
N ALA A 45 -35.50 11.97 -14.59
CA ALA A 45 -34.36 11.73 -13.70
C ALA A 45 -33.50 10.59 -14.21
N VAL A 46 -32.18 10.67 -14.01
CA VAL A 46 -31.21 9.62 -14.36
C VAL A 46 -30.86 8.80 -13.13
N ASP A 47 -30.65 7.50 -13.30
CA ASP A 47 -30.52 6.56 -12.19
C ASP A 47 -29.37 6.92 -11.23
N VAL A 48 -28.19 7.26 -11.77
CA VAL A 48 -27.06 7.76 -10.98
C VAL A 48 -26.39 8.93 -11.70
N ALA A 49 -26.03 9.96 -10.95
CA ALA A 49 -25.19 11.04 -11.42
C ALA A 49 -24.02 11.26 -10.48
N TRP A 50 -22.85 11.57 -11.02
CA TRP A 50 -21.69 12.00 -10.25
C TRP A 50 -21.41 13.47 -10.52
N LEU A 51 -21.38 14.25 -9.44
CA LEU A 51 -21.05 15.67 -9.44
C LEU A 51 -19.69 15.88 -8.80
N TYR A 52 -19.02 16.98 -9.14
CA TYR A 52 -17.79 17.39 -8.46
C TYR A 52 -18.05 17.76 -6.99
N GLU A 53 -19.14 18.49 -6.74
CA GLU A 53 -19.51 18.96 -5.40
C GLU A 53 -21.03 19.08 -5.23
N VAL A 54 -21.46 19.18 -3.96
CA VAL A 54 -22.87 19.38 -3.60
C VAL A 54 -23.38 20.69 -4.19
N GLY A 55 -24.53 20.63 -4.85
CA GLY A 55 -25.18 21.81 -5.42
C GLY A 55 -24.62 22.26 -6.78
N GLN A 56 -23.65 21.52 -7.35
CA GLN A 56 -23.28 21.71 -8.74
C GLN A 56 -24.50 21.49 -9.63
N LYS A 57 -24.69 22.39 -10.59
CA LYS A 57 -25.90 22.40 -11.42
C LYS A 57 -25.97 21.23 -12.41
N TYR A 58 -24.82 20.73 -12.84
CA TYR A 58 -24.69 19.75 -13.91
C TYR A 58 -23.73 18.62 -13.52
N PRO A 59 -24.09 17.36 -13.78
CA PRO A 59 -23.24 16.23 -13.43
C PRO A 59 -22.10 16.05 -14.43
N LEU A 60 -20.98 15.52 -13.94
CA LEU A 60 -19.82 15.15 -14.76
C LEU A 60 -20.03 13.79 -15.43
N PHE A 61 -20.65 12.86 -14.69
CA PHE A 61 -20.99 11.52 -15.17
C PHE A 61 -22.48 11.27 -14.96
N ILE A 62 -23.08 10.59 -15.92
CA ILE A 62 -24.44 10.09 -15.81
C ILE A 62 -24.46 8.61 -16.13
N PHE A 63 -25.22 7.85 -15.36
CA PHE A 63 -25.46 6.43 -15.56
C PHE A 63 -26.95 6.15 -15.59
N GLU A 64 -27.33 5.36 -16.58
CA GLU A 64 -28.67 4.83 -16.81
C GLU A 64 -28.57 3.31 -16.86
N ILE A 65 -29.43 2.60 -16.14
CA ILE A 65 -29.39 1.16 -15.98
C ILE A 65 -30.72 0.57 -16.43
N GLU A 66 -30.76 0.05 -17.65
CA GLU A 66 -31.93 -0.68 -18.13
C GLU A 66 -31.73 -2.20 -18.02
N SER A 67 -32.76 -2.94 -17.64
CA SER A 67 -32.63 -4.38 -17.34
C SER A 67 -32.91 -5.34 -18.52
N ALA A 68 -33.63 -4.94 -19.59
CA ALA A 68 -34.02 -5.86 -20.70
C ALA A 68 -34.28 -5.17 -22.05
N THR A 69 -33.55 -5.48 -23.15
CA THR A 69 -33.43 -4.67 -24.40
C THR A 69 -34.76 -4.33 -25.09
N THR A 70 -35.37 -3.23 -24.70
CA THR A 70 -36.63 -2.66 -25.21
C THR A 70 -36.38 -1.50 -26.17
N ASN A 71 -37.41 -1.15 -26.96
CA ASN A 71 -37.39 0.04 -27.83
C ASN A 71 -37.22 1.37 -27.06
N SER A 72 -37.36 1.36 -25.72
CA SER A 72 -37.16 2.53 -24.85
C SER A 72 -35.70 2.98 -24.72
N ILE A 73 -34.73 2.14 -25.07
CA ILE A 73 -33.30 2.44 -24.91
C ILE A 73 -32.85 3.72 -25.66
N VAL A 74 -33.55 4.08 -26.74
CA VAL A 74 -33.32 5.31 -27.53
C VAL A 74 -33.78 6.57 -26.77
N ALA A 75 -34.72 6.44 -25.83
CA ALA A 75 -35.24 7.55 -25.05
C ALA A 75 -34.20 8.11 -24.07
N ASN A 76 -33.30 7.28 -23.55
CA ASN A 76 -32.31 7.69 -22.54
C ASN A 76 -31.29 8.72 -23.09
N PRO A 77 -30.58 8.46 -24.20
CA PRO A 77 -29.72 9.49 -24.79
C PRO A 77 -30.53 10.67 -25.31
N SER A 78 -31.75 10.47 -25.83
CA SER A 78 -32.59 11.57 -26.33
C SER A 78 -33.05 12.52 -25.22
N LYS A 79 -33.35 11.99 -24.04
CA LYS A 79 -33.69 12.76 -22.82
C LYS A 79 -32.54 13.66 -22.37
N ILE A 80 -31.30 13.21 -22.53
CA ILE A 80 -30.13 13.96 -22.07
C ILE A 80 -29.65 14.89 -23.17
N PHE A 81 -29.45 14.40 -24.39
CA PHE A 81 -28.91 15.17 -25.51
C PHE A 81 -29.95 16.06 -26.20
N GLY A 82 -31.24 15.75 -26.09
CA GLY A 82 -32.33 16.57 -26.63
C GLY A 82 -32.60 17.87 -25.87
N GLU A 83 -32.16 17.96 -24.61
CA GLU A 83 -32.29 19.19 -23.83
C GLU A 83 -31.36 20.29 -24.34
N SER A 84 -31.79 21.54 -24.27
CA SER A 84 -30.94 22.69 -24.62
C SER A 84 -29.77 22.80 -23.65
N ASN A 85 -28.56 23.13 -24.13
CA ASN A 85 -27.40 23.41 -23.27
C ASN A 85 -27.64 24.57 -22.30
N GLN A 86 -28.62 25.44 -22.57
CA GLN A 86 -29.03 26.49 -21.63
C GLN A 86 -29.78 25.93 -20.41
N LYS A 87 -30.44 24.77 -20.57
CA LYS A 87 -31.20 24.09 -19.52
C LYS A 87 -30.37 22.99 -18.85
N PHE A 88 -29.68 22.18 -19.65
CA PHE A 88 -28.90 21.03 -19.19
C PHE A 88 -27.56 20.94 -19.94
N GLU A 89 -26.46 21.21 -19.24
CA GLU A 89 -25.11 21.03 -19.79
C GLU A 89 -24.80 19.54 -19.95
N LYS A 90 -24.16 19.17 -21.06
CA LYS A 90 -23.92 17.77 -21.37
C LYS A 90 -22.81 17.22 -20.47
N PRO A 91 -22.97 16.01 -19.91
CA PRO A 91 -21.95 15.41 -19.06
C PRO A 91 -20.71 15.09 -19.88
N LEU A 92 -19.57 14.96 -19.20
CA LEU A 92 -18.32 14.52 -19.82
C LEU A 92 -18.39 13.06 -20.26
N PHE A 93 -19.24 12.27 -19.61
CA PHE A 93 -19.41 10.85 -19.90
C PHE A 93 -20.83 10.38 -19.57
N LEU A 94 -21.43 9.61 -20.47
CA LEU A 94 -22.75 9.03 -20.28
C LEU A 94 -22.70 7.53 -20.56
N LEU A 95 -23.21 6.75 -19.61
CA LEU A 95 -23.33 5.32 -19.75
C LEU A 95 -24.77 4.81 -19.63
N LEU A 96 -25.15 3.93 -20.56
CA LEU A 96 -26.37 3.11 -20.50
C LEU A 96 -26.03 1.62 -20.36
N LEU A 97 -26.43 0.99 -19.26
CA LEU A 97 -26.14 -0.42 -18.97
C LEU A 97 -27.34 -1.31 -19.20
N LYS A 98 -27.20 -2.29 -20.10
CA LYS A 98 -28.26 -3.24 -20.40
C LYS A 98 -27.79 -4.62 -20.75
N GLY A 99 -28.25 -5.60 -19.97
CA GLY A 99 -28.18 -7.02 -20.30
C GLY A 99 -28.99 -7.33 -21.56
N GLY A 100 -28.40 -8.11 -22.46
CA GLY A 100 -28.98 -8.52 -23.73
C GLY A 100 -27.94 -8.61 -24.85
N ASP A 101 -28.23 -9.45 -25.86
CA ASP A 101 -27.33 -9.71 -26.99
C ASP A 101 -27.23 -8.54 -27.99
N TRP A 102 -26.25 -8.66 -28.90
CA TRP A 102 -25.94 -7.69 -29.95
C TRP A 102 -27.18 -7.33 -30.80
N SER A 103 -27.44 -6.03 -30.99
CA SER A 103 -28.48 -5.56 -31.92
C SER A 103 -27.97 -4.36 -32.72
N GLY A 104 -28.34 -4.28 -34.01
CA GLY A 104 -27.92 -3.17 -34.88
C GLY A 104 -28.35 -1.79 -34.38
N LYS A 105 -29.35 -1.71 -33.47
CA LYS A 105 -29.79 -0.46 -32.84
C LYS A 105 -28.77 0.09 -31.84
N ILE A 106 -28.06 -0.77 -31.12
CA ILE A 106 -27.00 -0.35 -30.17
C ILE A 106 -25.88 0.33 -30.94
N SER A 107 -25.40 -0.30 -32.02
CA SER A 107 -24.36 0.28 -32.88
C SER A 107 -24.81 1.58 -33.55
N GLN A 108 -26.10 1.72 -33.88
CA GLN A 108 -26.64 3.00 -34.37
C GLN A 108 -26.58 4.07 -33.28
N LEU A 109 -27.02 3.79 -32.05
CA LEU A 109 -26.94 4.76 -30.95
C LEU A 109 -25.51 5.20 -30.64
N GLU A 110 -24.56 4.26 -30.64
CA GLU A 110 -23.13 4.58 -30.47
C GLU A 110 -22.60 5.43 -31.63
N ASN A 111 -23.00 5.17 -32.87
CA ASN A 111 -22.60 6.01 -34.00
C ASN A 111 -23.23 7.41 -33.95
N LEU A 112 -24.49 7.53 -33.50
CA LEU A 112 -25.18 8.83 -33.42
C LEU A 112 -24.66 9.70 -32.27
N PHE A 113 -24.44 9.11 -31.09
CA PHE A 113 -24.11 9.87 -29.87
C PHE A 113 -22.66 9.69 -29.40
N GLY A 114 -21.90 8.76 -29.96
CA GLY A 114 -20.55 8.42 -29.50
C GLY A 114 -19.51 9.53 -29.66
N SER A 115 -19.78 10.55 -30.49
CA SER A 115 -18.99 11.80 -30.54
C SER A 115 -19.15 12.68 -29.31
N HIS A 116 -20.15 12.42 -28.46
CA HIS A 116 -20.45 13.15 -27.23
C HIS A 116 -20.09 12.33 -25.98
N ASN A 117 -19.04 11.51 -26.06
CA ASN A 117 -18.60 10.61 -24.98
C ASN A 117 -19.71 9.68 -24.42
N TYR A 118 -20.66 9.33 -25.28
CA TYR A 118 -21.67 8.31 -24.99
C TYR A 118 -21.11 6.92 -25.24
N ARG A 119 -21.31 6.02 -24.28
CA ARG A 119 -20.93 4.61 -24.36
C ARG A 119 -22.04 3.72 -23.82
N ILE A 120 -22.11 2.50 -24.35
CA ILE A 120 -23.01 1.45 -23.87
C ILE A 120 -22.12 0.29 -23.43
N TYR A 121 -22.28 -0.18 -22.20
CA TYR A 121 -21.64 -1.43 -21.75
C TYR A 121 -22.70 -2.49 -21.42
N ARG A 122 -22.39 -3.73 -21.77
CA ARG A 122 -23.27 -4.88 -21.65
C ARG A 122 -22.70 -5.84 -20.63
N PHE A 123 -23.32 -5.87 -19.46
CA PHE A 123 -22.88 -6.73 -18.36
C PHE A 123 -23.08 -8.22 -18.69
N SER A 124 -24.02 -8.56 -19.58
CA SER A 124 -24.18 -9.93 -20.09
C SER A 124 -23.04 -10.41 -20.98
N LEU A 125 -22.15 -9.51 -21.42
CA LEU A 125 -20.97 -9.82 -22.24
C LEU A 125 -19.67 -9.48 -21.49
N ASP A 126 -19.73 -9.42 -20.15
CA ASP A 126 -18.59 -9.15 -19.27
C ASP A 126 -17.86 -7.82 -19.57
N GLU A 127 -18.58 -6.81 -20.07
CA GLU A 127 -18.01 -5.48 -20.39
C GLU A 127 -17.80 -4.58 -19.15
N GLU A 128 -18.01 -5.11 -17.93
CA GLU A 128 -17.77 -4.40 -16.67
C GLU A 128 -16.33 -3.88 -16.56
N LEU A 129 -15.35 -4.65 -17.05
CA LEU A 129 -13.96 -4.22 -17.08
C LEU A 129 -13.78 -2.96 -17.92
N ASN A 130 -14.33 -2.93 -19.14
CA ASN A 130 -14.18 -1.79 -20.05
C ASN A 130 -14.85 -0.53 -19.48
N LEU A 131 -15.98 -0.69 -18.79
CA LEU A 131 -16.61 0.39 -18.04
C LEU A 131 -15.63 0.99 -17.02
N ILE A 132 -15.02 0.18 -16.17
CA ILE A 132 -14.10 0.67 -15.14
C ILE A 132 -12.89 1.37 -15.78
N LEU A 133 -12.31 0.79 -16.84
CA LEU A 133 -11.17 1.40 -17.56
C LEU A 133 -11.52 2.76 -18.18
N ASP A 134 -12.72 2.90 -18.75
CA ASP A 134 -13.17 4.17 -19.33
C ASP A 134 -13.51 5.20 -18.25
N ILE A 135 -14.12 4.80 -17.12
CA ILE A 135 -14.31 5.67 -15.95
C ILE A 135 -12.96 6.23 -15.49
N LEU A 136 -11.96 5.38 -15.32
CA LEU A 136 -10.63 5.80 -14.88
C LEU A 136 -9.97 6.75 -15.90
N THR A 137 -10.15 6.48 -17.19
CA THR A 137 -9.66 7.36 -18.26
C THR A 137 -10.31 8.74 -18.21
N GLN A 138 -11.61 8.83 -17.96
CA GLN A 138 -12.30 10.12 -17.83
C GLN A 138 -11.95 10.82 -16.52
N HIS A 139 -11.87 10.09 -15.41
CA HIS A 139 -11.43 10.64 -14.12
C HIS A 139 -10.03 11.25 -14.25
N ARG A 140 -9.11 10.58 -14.98
CA ARG A 140 -7.76 11.09 -15.23
C ARG A 140 -7.74 12.43 -15.96
N ARG A 141 -8.72 12.72 -16.82
CA ARG A 141 -8.84 14.02 -17.51
C ARG A 141 -9.22 15.15 -16.56
N LEU A 142 -9.83 14.83 -15.43
CA LEU A 142 -10.31 15.79 -14.44
C LEU A 142 -9.30 15.98 -13.31
N THR A 143 -8.58 14.94 -12.92
CA THR A 143 -7.62 14.98 -11.81
C THR A 143 -6.45 14.03 -12.04
N ASN A 144 -5.31 14.35 -11.42
CA ASN A 144 -4.16 13.44 -11.32
C ASN A 144 -4.26 12.54 -10.07
N SER A 145 -5.27 12.74 -9.23
CA SER A 145 -5.39 12.07 -7.95
C SER A 145 -6.27 10.84 -8.01
N LEU A 146 -5.96 9.80 -7.23
CA LEU A 146 -6.79 8.59 -7.12
C LEU A 146 -6.59 7.90 -5.77
N ASN A 147 -7.68 7.56 -5.07
CA ASN A 147 -7.63 6.66 -3.91
C ASN A 147 -7.51 5.20 -4.37
N ILE A 148 -6.28 4.78 -4.69
CA ILE A 148 -6.01 3.43 -5.22
C ILE A 148 -6.43 2.34 -4.22
N PHE A 149 -6.18 2.54 -2.93
CA PHE A 149 -6.51 1.56 -1.90
C PHE A 149 -8.02 1.29 -1.81
N GLU A 150 -8.83 2.34 -1.69
CA GLU A 150 -10.29 2.18 -1.60
C GLU A 150 -10.89 1.67 -2.91
N LEU A 151 -10.43 2.20 -4.06
CA LEU A 151 -10.89 1.75 -5.37
C LEU A 151 -10.67 0.26 -5.57
N ILE A 152 -9.44 -0.21 -5.42
CA ILE A 152 -9.12 -1.62 -5.67
C ILE A 152 -9.79 -2.51 -4.63
N SER A 153 -9.95 -2.03 -3.39
CA SER A 153 -10.72 -2.74 -2.37
C SER A 153 -12.18 -2.93 -2.75
N GLU A 154 -12.85 -1.87 -3.21
CA GLU A 154 -14.24 -1.94 -3.69
C GLU A 154 -14.37 -2.89 -4.88
N LEU A 155 -13.45 -2.82 -5.84
CA LEU A 155 -13.48 -3.68 -7.02
C LEU A 155 -13.26 -5.16 -6.65
N LEU A 156 -12.38 -5.48 -5.71
CA LEU A 156 -12.14 -6.86 -5.27
C LEU A 156 -13.29 -7.41 -4.42
N ASP A 157 -13.84 -6.60 -3.52
CA ASP A 157 -14.87 -7.05 -2.57
C ASP A 157 -16.27 -7.11 -3.20
N ASN A 158 -16.60 -6.13 -4.07
CA ASN A 158 -17.98 -5.91 -4.52
C ASN A 158 -18.19 -6.13 -6.03
N TRP A 159 -17.13 -6.11 -6.85
CA TRP A 159 -17.22 -6.41 -8.28
C TRP A 159 -16.73 -7.82 -8.58
N LYS A 160 -17.55 -8.63 -9.25
CA LYS A 160 -17.23 -10.04 -9.49
C LYS A 160 -16.54 -10.17 -10.84
N LEU A 161 -15.53 -11.06 -10.93
CA LEU A 161 -14.90 -11.47 -12.18
C LEU A 161 -14.17 -10.36 -12.96
N LEU A 162 -13.77 -9.27 -12.31
CA LEU A 162 -12.91 -8.26 -12.94
C LEU A 162 -11.46 -8.75 -13.05
N ASP A 163 -10.84 -8.50 -14.20
CA ASP A 163 -9.41 -8.67 -14.39
C ASP A 163 -8.65 -7.50 -13.72
N ILE A 164 -8.42 -7.63 -12.42
CA ILE A 164 -7.74 -6.61 -11.59
C ILE A 164 -6.35 -6.31 -12.13
N ASN A 165 -5.67 -7.27 -12.76
CA ASN A 165 -4.35 -7.05 -13.35
C ASN A 165 -4.41 -5.96 -14.43
N LYS A 166 -5.41 -6.01 -15.31
CA LYS A 166 -5.62 -4.98 -16.34
C LYS A 166 -5.95 -3.63 -15.74
N ILE A 167 -6.74 -3.59 -14.66
CA ILE A 167 -7.11 -2.34 -13.99
C ILE A 167 -5.88 -1.68 -13.36
N LEU A 168 -5.06 -2.43 -12.63
CA LEU A 168 -3.83 -1.94 -12.01
C LEU A 168 -2.83 -1.40 -13.06
N LEU A 169 -2.60 -2.16 -14.13
CA LEU A 169 -1.75 -1.71 -15.24
C LEU A 169 -2.29 -0.44 -15.91
N HIS A 170 -3.62 -0.33 -16.07
CA HIS A 170 -4.23 0.86 -16.64
C HIS A 170 -4.11 2.08 -15.71
N ILE A 171 -4.24 1.91 -14.40
CA ILE A 171 -3.98 2.97 -13.42
C ILE A 171 -2.53 3.47 -13.52
N GLU A 172 -1.57 2.55 -13.65
CA GLU A 172 -0.16 2.86 -13.84
C GLU A 172 0.10 3.61 -15.16
N ASP A 173 -0.50 3.16 -16.26
CA ASP A 173 -0.37 3.79 -17.59
C ASP A 173 -0.99 5.20 -17.64
N LEU A 174 -2.10 5.41 -16.93
CA LEU A 174 -2.71 6.73 -16.76
C LEU A 174 -1.85 7.67 -15.89
N GLY A 175 -0.88 7.13 -15.14
CA GLY A 175 0.04 7.91 -14.33
C GLY A 175 -0.63 8.64 -13.17
N PHE A 176 -1.67 8.05 -12.58
CA PHE A 176 -2.25 8.54 -11.33
C PHE A 176 -1.22 8.52 -10.22
N GLU A 177 -1.30 9.50 -9.31
CA GLU A 177 -0.49 9.56 -8.09
C GLU A 177 1.04 9.59 -8.29
N LYS A 178 1.52 9.66 -9.55
CA LYS A 178 2.95 9.57 -9.89
C LYS A 178 3.77 10.69 -9.22
N ASP A 179 3.24 11.90 -9.17
CA ASP A 179 3.92 13.07 -8.62
C ASP A 179 3.89 13.12 -7.09
N LYS A 180 3.07 12.27 -6.46
CA LYS A 180 2.89 12.21 -5.00
C LYS A 180 3.66 11.06 -4.32
N GLY A 181 4.19 10.10 -5.09
CA GLY A 181 4.91 8.96 -4.51
C GLY A 181 4.04 7.99 -3.70
N THR A 182 2.72 7.97 -3.90
CA THR A 182 1.76 7.19 -3.10
C THR A 182 1.31 5.88 -3.76
N ILE A 183 1.73 5.61 -5.00
CA ILE A 183 1.33 4.40 -5.74
C ILE A 183 1.85 3.11 -5.08
N LEU A 184 3.13 3.09 -4.71
CA LEU A 184 3.74 1.91 -4.08
C LEU A 184 3.23 1.73 -2.63
N PRO A 185 3.11 2.79 -1.80
CA PRO A 185 2.42 2.73 -0.52
C PRO A 185 0.99 2.16 -0.61
N SER A 186 0.21 2.58 -1.60
CA SER A 186 -1.15 2.06 -1.82
C SER A 186 -1.14 0.56 -2.10
N TYR A 187 -0.20 0.09 -2.93
CA TYR A 187 -0.07 -1.34 -3.22
C TYR A 187 0.38 -2.11 -1.97
N ALA A 188 1.29 -1.56 -1.16
CA ALA A 188 1.70 -2.17 0.11
C ALA A 188 0.52 -2.34 1.08
N LEU A 189 -0.34 -1.33 1.21
CA LEU A 189 -1.55 -1.44 2.03
C LEU A 189 -2.51 -2.51 1.49
N LEU A 190 -2.67 -2.58 0.16
CA LEU A 190 -3.52 -3.57 -0.49
C LEU A 190 -3.02 -5.01 -0.28
N THR A 191 -1.70 -5.27 -0.24
CA THR A 191 -1.18 -6.62 -0.01
C THR A 191 -1.52 -7.17 1.37
N ARG A 192 -1.71 -6.31 2.38
CA ARG A 192 -2.17 -6.71 3.73
C ARG A 192 -3.55 -7.37 3.70
N LYS A 193 -4.41 -6.94 2.76
CA LYS A 193 -5.79 -7.44 2.63
C LYS A 193 -5.94 -8.49 1.53
N TYR A 194 -5.18 -8.37 0.43
CA TYR A 194 -5.34 -9.19 -0.76
C TYR A 194 -4.01 -9.75 -1.24
N SER A 195 -3.79 -11.05 -1.00
CA SER A 195 -2.57 -11.77 -1.41
C SER A 195 -2.32 -11.71 -2.93
N ALA A 196 -3.39 -11.60 -3.74
CA ALA A 196 -3.30 -11.43 -5.19
C ALA A 196 -2.55 -10.16 -5.64
N ILE A 197 -2.39 -9.16 -4.77
CA ILE A 197 -1.69 -7.90 -5.07
C ILE A 197 -0.17 -8.02 -4.90
N LYS A 198 0.31 -9.00 -4.12
CA LYS A 198 1.75 -9.18 -3.84
C LYS A 198 2.63 -9.24 -5.10
N PRO A 199 2.28 -10.01 -6.15
CA PRO A 199 3.07 -10.01 -7.38
C PRO A 199 3.14 -8.65 -8.08
N HIS A 200 2.06 -7.84 -7.98
CA HIS A 200 2.03 -6.49 -8.57
C HIS A 200 2.89 -5.51 -7.80
N PHE A 201 2.87 -5.57 -6.47
CA PHE A 201 3.76 -4.79 -5.63
C PHE A 201 5.22 -5.06 -5.98
N ILE A 202 5.63 -6.33 -6.04
CA ILE A 202 7.01 -6.72 -6.37
C ILE A 202 7.39 -6.27 -7.79
N ARG A 203 6.50 -6.44 -8.77
CA ARG A 203 6.73 -5.96 -10.15
C ARG A 203 6.94 -4.44 -10.18
N LEU A 204 6.05 -3.69 -9.56
CA LEU A 204 6.10 -2.23 -9.54
C LEU A 204 7.37 -1.73 -8.84
N LEU A 205 7.72 -2.36 -7.72
CA LEU A 205 8.94 -2.06 -6.98
C LEU A 205 10.20 -2.28 -7.84
N LYS A 206 10.27 -3.42 -8.54
CA LYS A 206 11.36 -3.72 -9.48
C LYS A 206 11.46 -2.67 -10.58
N LEU A 207 10.33 -2.31 -11.20
CA LEU A 207 10.28 -1.29 -12.26
C LEU A 207 10.72 0.11 -11.78
N LYS A 208 10.51 0.44 -10.51
CA LYS A 208 10.96 1.72 -9.93
C LYS A 208 12.46 1.72 -9.68
N ILE A 209 12.99 0.66 -9.07
CA ILE A 209 14.41 0.56 -8.70
C ILE A 209 15.31 0.41 -9.94
N GLU A 210 14.88 -0.30 -10.98
CA GLU A 210 15.70 -0.53 -12.17
C GLU A 210 15.75 0.65 -13.16
N LYS A 211 15.07 1.77 -12.87
CA LYS A 211 15.19 2.98 -13.71
C LYS A 211 16.59 3.58 -13.61
N PRO A 212 17.11 4.27 -14.66
CA PRO A 212 18.46 4.87 -14.65
C PRO A 212 18.72 5.92 -13.56
N LYS A 213 17.68 6.41 -12.87
CA LYS A 213 17.76 7.30 -11.70
C LYS A 213 17.21 6.66 -10.42
N GLY A 214 16.87 5.37 -10.48
CA GLY A 214 16.15 4.59 -9.49
C GLY A 214 16.89 4.55 -8.15
N LEU A 215 16.09 4.53 -7.08
CA LEU A 215 16.39 4.66 -5.64
C LEU A 215 16.39 6.08 -5.04
N PHE A 216 16.27 7.16 -5.82
CA PHE A 216 16.32 8.54 -5.26
C PHE A 216 15.01 9.34 -5.33
N GLU A 217 13.94 8.77 -5.86
CA GLU A 217 12.59 9.35 -5.72
C GLU A 217 11.92 8.62 -4.56
N GLY A 218 11.82 9.28 -3.40
CA GLY A 218 11.21 8.71 -2.20
C GLY A 218 9.73 8.40 -2.40
N GLU A 219 9.24 7.40 -1.69
CA GLU A 219 7.81 7.11 -1.63
C GLU A 219 7.20 7.79 -0.40
N SER A 220 5.95 8.22 -0.51
CA SER A 220 5.24 8.89 0.58
C SER A 220 4.40 7.89 1.37
N TYR A 221 5.06 7.04 2.14
CA TYR A 221 4.37 6.22 3.14
C TYR A 221 3.89 7.10 4.30
N ASP A 222 2.75 6.75 4.89
CA ASP A 222 2.16 7.53 6.01
C ASP A 222 2.85 7.31 7.36
N THR A 223 3.89 6.46 7.41
CA THR A 223 4.63 6.11 8.63
C THR A 223 6.03 6.71 8.59
N TYR A 224 6.59 7.08 9.75
CA TYR A 224 7.96 7.61 9.82
C TYR A 224 8.97 6.62 9.24
N LEU A 225 8.90 5.35 9.65
CA LEU A 225 9.82 4.31 9.18
C LEU A 225 9.65 4.00 7.69
N GLY A 226 8.41 3.96 7.21
CA GLY A 226 8.13 3.77 5.80
C GLY A 226 8.52 4.98 4.94
N ASN A 227 8.58 6.19 5.49
CA ASN A 227 8.92 7.38 4.72
C ASN A 227 10.42 7.69 4.71
N GLU A 228 11.13 7.38 5.80
CA GLU A 228 12.56 7.71 5.94
C GLU A 228 13.47 6.51 5.64
N TRP A 229 12.98 5.28 5.77
CA TRP A 229 13.78 4.05 5.76
C TRP A 229 13.21 2.96 4.86
N GLU A 230 12.49 3.32 3.80
CA GLU A 230 11.91 2.37 2.85
C GLU A 230 12.94 1.65 1.99
N ILE A 231 14.00 2.34 1.60
CA ILE A 231 15.02 1.85 0.66
C ILE A 231 15.61 0.49 1.10
N PRO A 232 16.14 0.33 2.32
CA PRO A 232 16.69 -0.97 2.75
C PRO A 232 15.64 -2.09 2.73
N ILE A 233 14.39 -1.76 3.05
CA ILE A 233 13.29 -2.72 3.07
C ILE A 233 12.88 -3.10 1.65
N HIS A 234 12.78 -2.14 0.74
CA HIS A 234 12.49 -2.34 -0.67
C HIS A 234 13.53 -3.21 -1.36
N LEU A 235 14.81 -2.89 -1.19
CA LEU A 235 15.91 -3.70 -1.72
C LEU A 235 15.95 -5.09 -1.09
N GLY A 236 15.67 -5.17 0.21
CA GLY A 236 15.51 -6.44 0.91
C GLY A 236 14.38 -7.30 0.34
N ILE A 237 13.19 -6.73 0.09
CA ILE A 237 12.07 -7.45 -0.55
C ILE A 237 12.49 -7.93 -1.94
N LEU A 238 13.14 -7.08 -2.75
CA LEU A 238 13.60 -7.49 -4.08
C LEU A 238 14.64 -8.62 -4.01
N SER A 239 15.53 -8.62 -3.02
CA SER A 239 16.48 -9.70 -2.79
C SER A 239 15.78 -11.00 -2.34
N ALA A 240 14.87 -10.92 -1.38
CA ALA A 240 14.13 -12.06 -0.85
C ALA A 240 13.32 -12.81 -1.94
N PHE A 241 12.79 -12.06 -2.91
CA PHE A 241 11.92 -12.55 -3.98
C PHE A 241 12.57 -12.52 -5.38
N ALA A 242 13.89 -12.33 -5.45
CA ALA A 242 14.61 -12.41 -6.71
C ALA A 242 14.64 -13.85 -7.25
N ASP A 243 14.73 -13.98 -8.57
CA ASP A 243 15.18 -15.20 -9.22
C ASP A 243 16.71 -15.31 -9.10
N ASP A 244 17.22 -16.55 -9.04
CA ASP A 244 18.64 -16.85 -8.80
C ASP A 244 19.59 -15.92 -9.60
N LYS A 245 20.49 -15.22 -8.88
CA LYS A 245 21.59 -14.32 -9.31
C LYS A 245 21.33 -12.82 -9.18
N LEU A 246 20.11 -12.39 -8.86
CA LEU A 246 19.82 -10.97 -8.62
C LEU A 246 19.89 -10.58 -7.14
N GLU A 247 19.90 -11.54 -6.23
CA GLU A 247 19.95 -11.31 -4.79
C GLU A 247 21.18 -10.49 -4.37
N ASP A 248 22.36 -10.89 -4.86
CA ASP A 248 23.62 -10.19 -4.62
C ASP A 248 23.63 -8.78 -5.19
N LYS A 249 23.02 -8.57 -6.37
CA LYS A 249 22.91 -7.24 -6.98
C LYS A 249 22.13 -6.29 -6.07
N TYR A 250 20.96 -6.70 -5.59
CA TYR A 250 20.17 -5.84 -4.70
C TYR A 250 20.87 -5.58 -3.36
N PHE A 251 21.67 -6.53 -2.88
CA PHE A 251 22.48 -6.32 -1.70
C PHE A 251 23.64 -5.34 -1.97
N ASP A 252 24.29 -5.43 -3.13
CA ASP A 252 25.31 -4.47 -3.55
C ASP A 252 24.71 -3.06 -3.74
N ASP A 253 23.48 -2.95 -4.27
CA ASP A 253 22.71 -1.70 -4.35
C ASP A 253 22.42 -1.14 -2.94
N PHE A 254 22.08 -2.01 -1.98
CA PHE A 254 21.90 -1.61 -0.57
C PHE A 254 23.21 -1.11 0.05
N MET A 255 24.34 -1.80 -0.15
CA MET A 255 25.64 -1.33 0.34
C MET A 255 26.03 0.01 -0.30
N ASN A 256 25.78 0.18 -1.60
CA ASN A 256 26.01 1.46 -2.27
C ASN A 256 25.13 2.56 -1.66
N TRP A 257 23.86 2.28 -1.37
CA TRP A 257 23.00 3.24 -0.69
C TRP A 257 23.54 3.59 0.70
N GLN A 258 23.86 2.57 1.49
CA GLN A 258 24.33 2.69 2.87
C GLN A 258 25.65 3.45 2.96
N GLU A 259 26.58 3.24 2.03
CA GLU A 259 27.95 3.78 2.10
C GLU A 259 28.21 5.00 1.22
N LYS A 260 27.46 5.18 0.12
CA LYS A 260 27.81 6.12 -0.95
C LYS A 260 26.70 7.10 -1.34
N SER A 261 25.49 7.01 -0.77
CA SER A 261 24.42 7.97 -1.09
C SER A 261 24.78 9.41 -0.70
N TYR A 262 25.57 9.56 0.36
CA TYR A 262 26.07 10.84 0.86
C TYR A 262 27.53 10.67 1.32
N TYR A 263 28.17 11.76 1.77
CA TYR A 263 29.54 11.75 2.29
C TYR A 263 29.72 10.91 3.58
N ILE A 264 28.64 10.38 4.14
CA ILE A 264 28.58 9.59 5.37
C ILE A 264 27.64 8.40 5.19
N LYS A 265 27.80 7.38 6.05
CA LYS A 265 26.88 6.24 6.10
C LYS A 265 25.46 6.68 6.42
N GLN A 266 24.45 6.05 5.79
CA GLN A 266 23.04 6.38 6.06
C GLN A 266 22.63 5.96 7.47
N ILE A 267 22.76 4.68 7.79
CA ILE A 267 22.50 4.14 9.13
C ILE A 267 23.85 3.91 9.83
N GLY A 268 24.32 4.86 10.63
CA GLY A 268 25.62 4.74 11.29
C GLY A 268 25.73 5.60 12.54
N ALA A 269 26.85 5.45 13.25
CA ALA A 269 27.15 6.19 14.48
C ALA A 269 27.51 7.67 14.24
N ASN A 270 26.77 8.36 13.36
CA ASN A 270 26.98 9.76 13.02
C ASN A 270 26.20 10.67 13.99
N TYR A 271 26.48 10.54 15.29
CA TYR A 271 25.72 11.26 16.30
C TYR A 271 25.91 12.79 16.20
N GLY A 272 24.85 13.55 16.52
CA GLY A 272 24.86 15.00 16.51
C GLY A 272 24.56 15.66 15.16
N LEU A 273 24.15 14.89 14.14
CA LEU A 273 23.62 15.44 12.89
C LEU A 273 22.29 16.18 13.10
N SER A 274 21.38 15.54 13.83
CA SER A 274 20.11 16.10 14.29
C SER A 274 19.59 15.27 15.47
N ARG A 275 18.68 15.86 16.26
CA ARG A 275 18.01 15.12 17.35
C ARG A 275 17.25 13.91 16.81
N ASP A 276 16.54 14.07 15.69
CA ASP A 276 15.72 13.01 15.10
C ASP A 276 16.58 11.84 14.62
N TYR A 277 17.75 12.12 14.04
CA TYR A 277 18.71 11.09 13.65
C TYR A 277 19.27 10.34 14.86
N ASP A 278 19.64 11.06 15.93
CA ASP A 278 20.15 10.43 17.14
C ASP A 278 19.08 9.53 17.80
N LEU A 279 17.83 9.99 17.85
CA LEU A 279 16.69 9.20 18.34
C LEU A 279 16.47 7.94 17.48
N PHE A 280 16.54 8.07 16.16
CA PHE A 280 16.44 6.93 15.26
C PHE A 280 17.57 5.91 15.50
N ILE A 281 18.83 6.36 15.51
CA ILE A 281 19.99 5.47 15.68
C ILE A 281 19.93 4.73 17.02
N LEU A 282 19.52 5.40 18.09
CA LEU A 282 19.46 4.79 19.42
C LEU A 282 18.20 3.95 19.66
N GLY A 283 17.06 4.37 19.11
CA GLY A 283 15.74 3.81 19.44
C GLY A 283 15.16 2.85 18.41
N MET A 284 15.62 2.89 17.15
CA MET A 284 14.94 2.21 16.03
C MET A 284 15.87 1.51 15.04
N ALA A 285 17.13 1.94 14.89
CA ALA A 285 18.04 1.41 13.87
C ALA A 285 18.25 -0.11 13.97
N GLY A 286 18.29 -0.67 15.19
CA GLY A 286 18.37 -2.10 15.41
C GLY A 286 17.23 -2.88 14.75
N ALA A 287 16.01 -2.33 14.75
CA ALA A 287 14.86 -2.97 14.11
C ALA A 287 14.93 -2.88 12.58
N VAL A 288 15.34 -1.72 12.05
CA VAL A 288 15.53 -1.53 10.59
C VAL A 288 16.57 -2.51 10.06
N LEU A 289 17.75 -2.54 10.69
CA LEU A 289 18.82 -3.47 10.34
C LEU A 289 18.41 -4.91 10.62
N GLY A 290 17.61 -5.13 11.68
CA GLY A 290 16.96 -6.39 12.01
C GLY A 290 16.20 -7.00 10.85
N ILE A 291 15.21 -6.26 10.35
CA ILE A 291 14.34 -6.67 9.23
C ILE A 291 15.14 -6.77 7.94
N THR A 292 16.06 -5.83 7.71
CA THR A 292 16.94 -5.84 6.54
C THR A 292 17.77 -7.14 6.49
N ALA A 293 18.37 -7.56 7.61
CA ALA A 293 19.14 -8.80 7.69
C ALA A 293 18.30 -10.04 7.37
N VAL A 294 17.02 -10.03 7.73
CA VAL A 294 16.07 -11.12 7.47
C VAL A 294 15.66 -11.14 6.00
N LEU A 295 15.45 -9.97 5.40
CA LEU A 295 15.08 -9.86 3.99
C LEU A 295 16.22 -10.31 3.07
N PHE A 296 17.47 -10.05 3.43
CA PHE A 296 18.65 -10.51 2.68
C PHE A 296 19.08 -11.95 3.03
N TYR A 297 18.17 -12.83 3.49
CA TYR A 297 18.50 -14.20 3.92
C TYR A 297 19.16 -15.08 2.84
N LYS A 298 18.95 -14.76 1.56
CA LYS A 298 19.56 -15.48 0.42
C LYS A 298 21.02 -15.09 0.15
N VAL A 299 21.51 -14.02 0.78
CA VAL A 299 22.87 -13.50 0.56
C VAL A 299 23.75 -13.82 1.75
N ASP A 300 24.64 -14.80 1.59
CA ASP A 300 25.47 -15.35 2.68
C ASP A 300 26.24 -14.27 3.48
N LYS A 301 26.76 -13.24 2.79
CA LYS A 301 27.53 -12.16 3.39
C LYS A 301 26.68 -11.07 4.06
N ALA A 302 25.38 -11.00 3.76
CA ALA A 302 24.55 -9.85 4.13
C ALA A 302 24.36 -9.73 5.64
N ARG A 303 24.04 -10.84 6.30
CA ARG A 303 23.80 -10.86 7.75
C ARG A 303 25.04 -10.46 8.55
N GLU A 304 26.24 -10.87 8.13
CA GLU A 304 27.49 -10.46 8.79
C GLU A 304 27.78 -8.97 8.61
N TYR A 305 27.57 -8.42 7.41
CA TYR A 305 27.71 -7.00 7.14
C TYR A 305 26.74 -6.17 7.99
N ILE A 306 25.44 -6.49 7.94
CA ILE A 306 24.38 -5.73 8.62
C ILE A 306 24.54 -5.81 10.15
N ALA A 307 24.90 -6.98 10.69
CA ALA A 307 25.23 -7.10 12.11
C ALA A 307 26.47 -6.29 12.49
N GLY A 308 27.45 -6.17 11.58
CA GLY A 308 28.61 -5.31 11.75
C GLY A 308 28.26 -3.83 11.86
N GLU A 309 27.34 -3.33 11.03
CA GLU A 309 26.86 -1.94 11.11
C GLU A 309 26.19 -1.66 12.48
N LEU A 310 25.36 -2.59 12.97
CA LEU A 310 24.72 -2.46 14.28
C LEU A 310 25.74 -2.55 15.43
N PHE A 311 26.72 -3.43 15.32
CA PHE A 311 27.83 -3.54 16.27
C PHE A 311 28.62 -2.22 16.35
N ASP A 312 28.94 -1.61 15.21
CA ASP A 312 29.64 -0.32 15.16
C ASP A 312 28.80 0.80 15.80
N ILE A 313 27.48 0.82 15.60
CA ILE A 313 26.57 1.76 16.26
C ILE A 313 26.66 1.64 17.79
N ILE A 314 26.63 0.41 18.32
CA ILE A 314 26.68 0.18 19.76
C ILE A 314 28.05 0.57 20.33
N LYS A 315 29.12 0.18 19.65
CA LYS A 315 30.50 0.46 20.09
C LYS A 315 30.85 1.94 20.12
N ASN A 316 30.25 2.75 19.25
CA ASN A 316 30.53 4.18 19.17
C ASN A 316 29.51 5.04 19.93
N SER A 317 28.75 4.45 20.86
CA SER A 317 27.70 5.14 21.63
C SER A 317 28.11 5.58 23.03
N ASP A 318 29.41 5.57 23.35
CA ASP A 318 29.96 5.80 24.69
C ASP A 318 29.55 7.15 25.34
N GLY A 319 29.04 8.11 24.56
CA GLY A 319 28.51 9.38 25.04
C GLY A 319 27.06 9.35 25.56
N PHE A 320 26.33 8.25 25.37
CA PHE A 320 24.93 8.10 25.76
C PHE A 320 24.77 7.26 27.01
N ASN A 321 23.60 7.34 27.66
CA ASN A 321 23.26 6.45 28.77
C ASN A 321 23.36 4.99 28.27
N PRO A 322 24.12 4.10 28.92
CA PRO A 322 24.25 2.71 28.48
C PRO A 322 22.91 1.95 28.34
N ASN A 323 21.87 2.35 29.07
CA ASN A 323 20.54 1.75 28.95
C ASN A 323 19.83 2.15 27.64
N THR A 324 20.23 3.25 27.00
CA THR A 324 19.66 3.75 25.75
C THR A 324 19.97 2.80 24.58
N ASN A 325 21.14 2.16 24.57
CA ASN A 325 21.56 1.30 23.46
C ASN A 325 21.26 -0.19 23.68
N ILE A 326 20.56 -0.53 24.77
CA ILE A 326 20.23 -1.92 25.10
C ILE A 326 19.36 -2.58 24.03
N PHE A 327 18.56 -1.80 23.31
CA PHE A 327 17.65 -2.27 22.27
C PHE A 327 18.39 -2.65 20.99
N ASN A 328 19.37 -1.86 20.57
CA ASN A 328 20.25 -2.23 19.47
C ASN A 328 21.10 -3.45 19.84
N ALA A 329 21.60 -3.54 21.08
CA ALA A 329 22.30 -4.74 21.55
C ALA A 329 21.37 -5.98 21.51
N LEU A 330 20.11 -5.83 21.90
CA LEU A 330 19.11 -6.90 21.81
C LEU A 330 18.90 -7.35 20.36
N TRP A 331 18.75 -6.40 19.43
CA TRP A 331 18.67 -6.71 18.00
C TRP A 331 19.93 -7.39 17.48
N LEU A 332 21.12 -6.97 17.91
CA LEU A 332 22.39 -7.58 17.53
C LEU A 332 22.48 -9.05 17.95
N LEU A 333 22.00 -9.40 19.15
CA LEU A 333 21.89 -10.81 19.56
C LEU A 333 21.06 -11.62 18.57
N HIS A 334 19.94 -11.05 18.11
CA HIS A 334 19.01 -11.73 17.23
C HIS A 334 19.53 -11.90 15.81
N ILE A 335 20.27 -10.92 15.29
CA ILE A 335 20.80 -10.94 13.92
C ILE A 335 22.24 -11.43 13.80
N ALA A 336 22.94 -11.72 14.89
CA ALA A 336 24.29 -12.30 14.81
C ALA A 336 24.32 -13.61 13.99
N PRO A 337 25.08 -13.67 12.87
CA PRO A 337 25.14 -14.86 12.01
C PRO A 337 25.91 -16.01 12.68
N ASP A 338 25.74 -17.25 12.23
CA ASP A 338 26.50 -18.38 12.76
C ASP A 338 27.91 -18.46 12.17
N THR A 339 28.74 -17.44 12.48
CA THR A 339 30.12 -17.31 12.04
C THR A 339 31.02 -16.94 13.21
N GLY A 340 32.35 -17.01 13.03
CA GLY A 340 33.31 -16.56 14.03
C GLY A 340 33.07 -15.10 14.47
N LYS A 341 32.88 -14.19 13.50
CA LYS A 341 32.52 -12.79 13.80
C LYS A 341 31.13 -12.66 14.42
N GLY A 342 30.15 -13.44 13.97
CA GLY A 342 28.82 -13.40 14.58
C GLY A 342 28.83 -13.79 16.05
N LYS A 343 29.66 -14.75 16.45
CA LYS A 343 29.89 -15.07 17.86
C LYS A 343 30.53 -13.90 18.62
N GLU A 344 31.51 -13.21 18.04
CA GLU A 344 32.10 -12.01 18.65
C GLU A 344 31.05 -10.90 18.86
N TYR A 345 30.21 -10.63 17.86
CA TYR A 345 29.12 -9.66 17.97
C TYR A 345 28.11 -10.03 19.07
N TYR A 346 27.75 -11.31 19.16
CA TYR A 346 26.85 -11.79 20.19
C TYR A 346 27.43 -11.66 21.60
N GLU A 347 28.67 -12.10 21.81
CA GLU A 347 29.29 -12.01 23.14
C GLU A 347 29.46 -10.54 23.55
N TYR A 348 29.79 -9.64 22.64
CA TYR A 348 29.80 -8.20 22.91
C TYR A 348 28.42 -7.69 23.34
N ALA A 349 27.36 -7.98 22.57
CA ALA A 349 26.00 -7.56 22.92
C ALA A 349 25.53 -8.13 24.27
N LYS A 350 25.85 -9.39 24.55
CA LYS A 350 25.57 -10.06 25.81
C LYS A 350 26.29 -9.39 26.98
N GLU A 351 27.60 -9.13 26.85
CA GLU A 351 28.38 -8.44 27.88
C GLU A 351 27.84 -7.03 28.12
N TYR A 352 27.50 -6.31 27.06
CA TYR A 352 26.89 -4.99 27.14
C TYR A 352 25.56 -5.02 27.91
N ILE A 353 24.64 -5.91 27.56
CA ILE A 353 23.33 -6.04 28.23
C ILE A 353 23.50 -6.46 29.70
N ASN A 354 24.31 -7.49 29.97
CA ASN A 354 24.45 -8.03 31.32
C ASN A 354 25.16 -7.05 32.26
N SER A 355 26.15 -6.29 31.76
CA SER A 355 26.84 -5.26 32.54
C SER A 355 25.92 -4.08 32.90
N ASN A 356 24.83 -3.91 32.16
CA ASN A 356 23.80 -2.89 32.40
C ASN A 356 22.54 -3.44 33.10
N GLY A 357 22.69 -4.53 33.86
CA GLY A 357 21.63 -5.08 34.70
C GLY A 357 20.66 -6.05 34.00
N GLY A 358 21.00 -6.49 32.78
CA GLY A 358 20.22 -7.48 32.03
C GLY A 358 19.08 -6.87 31.22
N ILE A 359 18.30 -7.73 30.54
CA ILE A 359 17.18 -7.36 29.66
C ILE A 359 15.86 -7.88 30.23
N PRO A 360 14.74 -7.12 30.14
CA PRO A 360 13.43 -7.61 30.56
C PRO A 360 13.00 -8.88 29.78
N GLU A 361 12.48 -9.87 30.51
CA GLU A 361 12.08 -11.17 29.94
C GLU A 361 11.08 -11.04 28.78
N LYS A 362 10.13 -10.08 28.85
CA LYS A 362 9.10 -9.92 27.81
C LYS A 362 9.64 -9.46 26.46
N ILE A 363 10.73 -8.70 26.42
CA ILE A 363 11.30 -8.20 25.16
C ILE A 363 12.48 -9.04 24.69
N TYR A 364 13.05 -9.89 25.56
CA TYR A 364 14.24 -10.67 25.23
C TYR A 364 14.07 -11.54 23.98
N THR A 365 12.94 -12.24 23.85
CA THR A 365 12.63 -13.04 22.67
C THR A 365 11.77 -12.31 21.65
N THR A 366 11.21 -11.16 22.02
CA THR A 366 10.29 -10.39 21.15
C THR A 366 10.58 -8.88 21.20
N PRO A 367 11.73 -8.42 20.67
CA PRO A 367 12.06 -7.00 20.57
C PRO A 367 11.02 -6.24 19.75
N GLN A 368 10.67 -5.05 20.23
CA GLN A 368 9.85 -4.05 19.53
C GLN A 368 10.69 -3.27 18.51
N THR A 369 10.02 -2.47 17.68
CA THR A 369 10.68 -1.65 16.65
C THR A 369 10.95 -0.22 17.03
N ASN A 370 10.17 0.30 17.95
CA ASN A 370 10.28 1.66 18.42
C ASN A 370 10.47 1.65 19.93
N TYR A 371 11.59 2.25 20.36
CA TYR A 371 11.89 2.50 21.76
C TYR A 371 12.13 3.98 22.06
N ILE A 372 11.65 4.89 21.20
CA ILE A 372 11.78 6.34 21.40
C ILE A 372 11.08 6.76 22.70
N GLY A 373 9.92 6.19 23.04
CA GLY A 373 9.24 6.46 24.32
C GLY A 373 10.14 6.22 25.54
N PHE A 374 11.03 5.22 25.50
CA PHE A 374 12.04 5.01 26.54
C PHE A 374 13.12 6.10 26.55
N LEU A 375 13.53 6.59 25.38
CA LEU A 375 14.54 7.65 25.25
C LEU A 375 14.01 9.00 25.74
N GLU A 376 12.71 9.25 25.55
CA GLU A 376 12.04 10.47 25.98
C GLU A 376 11.58 10.41 27.44
N GLY A 377 11.64 9.22 28.05
CA GLY A 377 11.30 8.98 29.46
C GLY A 377 9.80 8.74 29.70
N ASP A 378 9.05 8.49 28.64
CA ASP A 378 7.62 8.16 28.69
C ASP A 378 7.38 6.69 29.10
N ASP A 379 8.34 5.80 28.78
CA ASP A 379 8.29 4.37 29.11
C ASP A 379 9.41 3.95 30.08
N ASN A 380 9.15 2.95 30.91
CA ASN A 380 10.17 2.35 31.80
C ASN A 380 10.42 0.87 31.43
N LEU A 381 11.70 0.50 31.31
CA LEU A 381 12.14 -0.89 31.10
C LEU A 381 11.59 -1.86 32.16
N GLU A 382 11.31 -1.37 33.37
CA GLU A 382 10.74 -2.19 34.45
C GLU A 382 9.30 -2.67 34.15
N ASP A 383 8.55 -1.97 33.30
CA ASP A 383 7.18 -2.35 32.92
C ASP A 383 7.16 -3.62 32.06
N TYR A 384 8.28 -3.92 31.41
CA TYR A 384 8.50 -5.12 30.61
C TYR A 384 8.87 -6.35 31.45
N GLY A 385 8.82 -6.23 32.78
CA GLY A 385 8.97 -7.34 33.71
C GLY A 385 10.39 -7.52 34.24
N LYS A 386 10.63 -8.67 34.86
CA LYS A 386 11.89 -8.96 35.53
C LYS A 386 13.03 -9.00 34.51
N ARG A 387 14.17 -8.40 34.86
CA ARG A 387 15.39 -8.49 34.07
C ARG A 387 16.05 -9.86 34.24
N THR A 388 16.51 -10.41 33.13
CA THR A 388 17.32 -11.63 33.06
C THR A 388 18.65 -11.34 32.36
N ASN A 389 19.65 -12.15 32.66
CA ASN A 389 20.88 -12.16 31.90
C ASN A 389 20.67 -12.90 30.57
N VAL A 390 21.39 -12.44 29.56
CA VAL A 390 21.49 -13.09 28.25
C VAL A 390 22.28 -14.38 28.40
N VAL A 391 21.73 -15.48 27.88
CA VAL A 391 22.32 -16.82 27.97
C VAL A 391 23.55 -16.97 27.06
N SER A 392 24.25 -18.11 27.14
CA SER A 392 25.40 -18.36 26.26
C SER A 392 25.00 -18.43 24.78
N TRP A 393 25.95 -18.19 23.88
CA TRP A 393 25.73 -18.35 22.43
C TRP A 393 25.11 -19.70 22.07
N THR A 394 25.64 -20.78 22.65
CA THR A 394 25.18 -22.15 22.39
C THR A 394 23.72 -22.31 22.79
N ASP A 395 23.37 -21.92 24.02
CA ASP A 395 21.99 -22.03 24.53
C ASP A 395 21.02 -21.17 23.68
N PHE A 396 21.46 -19.98 23.27
CA PHE A 396 20.64 -19.08 22.46
C PHE A 396 20.36 -19.65 21.06
N LYS A 397 21.34 -20.30 20.43
CA LYS A 397 21.18 -20.93 19.12
C LYS A 397 20.33 -22.19 19.18
N GLU A 398 20.49 -23.02 20.20
CA GLU A 398 19.65 -24.22 20.40
C GLU A 398 18.17 -23.83 20.49
N ASN A 399 17.85 -22.73 21.20
CA ASN A 399 16.50 -22.21 21.32
C ASN A 399 15.92 -21.67 19.98
N LYS A 400 16.76 -21.25 19.03
CA LYS A 400 16.33 -20.76 17.70
C LYS A 400 16.18 -21.85 16.64
N SER A 401 16.88 -22.98 16.78
CA SER A 401 17.03 -24.02 15.76
C SER A 401 15.75 -24.77 15.33
N SER A 402 14.58 -24.41 15.85
CA SER A 402 13.29 -25.06 15.59
C SER A 402 12.37 -24.36 14.57
N GLN A 403 12.75 -23.16 14.08
CA GLN A 403 11.88 -22.36 13.21
C GLN A 403 12.17 -22.58 11.72
N LYS A 404 11.13 -22.86 10.94
CA LYS A 404 11.22 -22.95 9.47
C LYS A 404 11.05 -21.56 8.88
N PHE A 405 12.02 -21.14 8.08
CA PHE A 405 11.93 -19.90 7.30
C PHE A 405 10.71 -19.93 6.36
N ASN A 406 9.97 -18.81 6.32
CA ASN A 406 8.83 -18.63 5.43
C ASN A 406 8.90 -17.24 4.77
N ALA A 407 9.10 -17.21 3.45
CA ALA A 407 9.22 -15.97 2.70
C ALA A 407 7.94 -15.11 2.75
N ASP A 408 6.75 -15.71 2.82
CA ASP A 408 5.50 -14.95 2.91
C ASP A 408 5.39 -14.18 4.22
N ILE A 409 5.82 -14.80 5.31
CA ILE A 409 5.91 -14.15 6.62
C ILE A 409 6.87 -12.96 6.58
N VAL A 410 8.04 -13.12 5.96
CA VAL A 410 9.03 -12.06 5.82
C VAL A 410 8.50 -10.90 4.97
N PHE A 411 7.71 -11.20 3.94
CA PHE A 411 7.02 -10.17 3.16
C PHE A 411 6.02 -9.40 4.01
N ASP A 412 5.15 -10.09 4.74
CA ASP A 412 4.13 -9.46 5.58
C ASP A 412 4.77 -8.59 6.67
N LEU A 413 5.88 -9.06 7.25
CA LEU A 413 6.70 -8.30 8.19
C LEU A 413 7.20 -6.99 7.57
N ALA A 414 7.77 -7.05 6.37
CA ALA A 414 8.30 -5.89 5.67
C ALA A 414 7.19 -4.91 5.26
N ILE A 415 6.03 -5.40 4.83
CA ILE A 415 4.88 -4.56 4.50
C ILE A 415 4.31 -3.87 5.75
N ASN A 416 4.20 -4.58 6.87
CA ASN A 416 3.75 -3.98 8.12
C ASN A 416 4.73 -2.91 8.61
N TYR A 417 6.05 -3.16 8.52
CA TYR A 417 7.06 -2.14 8.82
C TYR A 417 6.85 -0.85 8.02
N LEU A 418 6.55 -0.97 6.72
CA LEU A 418 6.36 0.20 5.84
C LEU A 418 5.05 0.95 6.11
N THR A 419 4.01 0.27 6.61
CA THR A 419 2.62 0.79 6.55
C THR A 419 1.88 0.87 7.87
N ASP A 420 2.37 0.26 8.95
CA ASP A 420 1.72 0.27 10.25
C ASP A 420 2.29 1.39 11.12
N ASN A 421 1.43 2.31 11.57
CA ASN A 421 1.85 3.40 12.45
C ASN A 421 2.06 2.87 13.88
N GLU A 422 3.22 3.22 14.43
CA GLU A 422 3.83 2.60 15.59
C GLU A 422 3.22 3.03 16.91
N ASP A 423 2.68 2.06 17.64
CA ASP A 423 2.72 2.00 19.11
C ASP A 423 2.80 0.54 19.61
N LYS A 424 2.59 -0.47 18.73
CA LYS A 424 2.43 -1.88 19.12
C LYS A 424 3.06 -2.90 18.18
N TRP A 425 3.73 -2.46 17.11
CA TRP A 425 4.27 -3.40 16.14
C TRP A 425 5.47 -4.15 16.73
N ASN A 426 5.38 -5.48 16.78
CA ASN A 426 6.41 -6.36 17.30
C ASN A 426 6.77 -7.39 16.21
N PRO A 427 7.90 -7.21 15.50
CA PRO A 427 8.32 -8.05 14.39
C PRO A 427 8.55 -9.51 14.79
N ILE A 428 8.70 -9.78 16.09
CA ILE A 428 9.00 -11.13 16.60
C ILE A 428 7.81 -11.70 17.41
N THR A 429 6.61 -11.12 17.30
CA THR A 429 5.40 -11.82 17.76
C THR A 429 4.93 -12.81 16.69
N ASN A 430 5.37 -14.07 16.81
CA ASN A 430 4.82 -15.32 16.22
C ASN A 430 5.89 -16.32 15.70
N GLY A 431 7.05 -16.46 16.35
CA GLY A 431 7.99 -17.54 15.99
C GLY A 431 8.44 -17.52 14.52
N GLN A 432 8.78 -16.32 14.04
CA GLN A 432 9.04 -16.02 12.63
C GLN A 432 10.54 -15.80 12.28
N LEU A 433 11.47 -16.06 13.22
CA LEU A 433 12.93 -15.90 13.02
C LEU A 433 13.79 -17.05 13.55
#